data_AF-A0A5S3YMJ2-F1
#
_entry.id   AF-A0A5S3YMJ2-F1
#
_cell.length_a   1.000
_cell.length_b   1.000
_cell.length_c   1.000
_cell.angle_alpha   90.00
_cell.angle_beta   90.00
_cell.angle_gamma   90.00
#
_symmetry.space_group_name_H-M   'P 1'
#
loop_
_entity.id
_entity.type
_entity.pdbx_description
1 polymer ?
#
loop_
_entity_poly.entity_id
_entity_poly.type
_entity_poly.pdbx_seq_one_letter_code
_entity_poly.pdbx_strand_id
1 'polypeptide(L)'
;MIRLFFIALMLMISPHDAAEGIDALSITTNPDGSQEYSVTLQVLAIMTAMSFIPAAVIMMTSFTRIIIVLAILRQAIGLQQSPSNQILLGMSLFLTFFIMAPIFGQINDDAVQPYLNEKMTSIEALNVAKEPIKTFMLSQTRIKDLETFAKIAGYDKLNAPEDTPFMVIIPAFVT
;
A
#
# COMPACT_ATOMS: atom_id res chain seq x y z
N MET A 1 44.51 -29.00 1.06
CA MET A 1 43.07 -28.85 1.34
C MET A 1 42.42 -27.69 0.56
N ILE A 2 43.07 -26.52 0.41
CA ILE A 2 42.47 -25.36 -0.28
C ILE A 2 42.16 -25.57 -1.79
N ARG A 3 42.96 -26.39 -2.49
CA ARG A 3 42.76 -26.69 -3.92
C ARG A 3 41.55 -27.59 -4.22
N LEU A 4 41.22 -28.49 -3.29
CA LEU A 4 40.05 -29.37 -3.39
C LEU A 4 38.75 -28.58 -3.16
N PHE A 5 38.79 -27.56 -2.29
CA PHE A 5 37.68 -26.65 -2.07
C PHE A 5 37.39 -25.77 -3.29
N PHE A 6 38.44 -25.28 -3.98
CA PHE A 6 38.28 -24.52 -5.22
C PHE A 6 37.72 -25.35 -6.38
N ILE A 7 38.10 -26.63 -6.49
CA ILE A 7 37.56 -27.54 -7.50
C ILE A 7 36.09 -27.89 -7.20
N ALA A 8 35.73 -28.07 -5.92
CA ALA A 8 34.34 -28.27 -5.51
C ALA A 8 33.46 -27.03 -5.76
N LEU A 9 34.02 -25.82 -5.59
CA LEU A 9 33.33 -24.56 -5.89
C LEU A 9 33.16 -24.36 -7.40
N MET A 10 34.11 -24.82 -8.22
CA MET A 10 34.02 -24.77 -9.68
C MET A 10 33.06 -25.81 -10.27
N LEU A 11 32.85 -26.96 -9.60
CA LEU A 11 31.91 -27.99 -10.06
C LEU A 11 30.43 -27.63 -9.76
N MET A 12 30.18 -26.69 -8.85
CA MET A 12 28.84 -26.16 -8.55
C MET A 12 28.40 -25.08 -9.55
N ILE A 13 29.31 -24.62 -10.41
CA ILE A 13 28.99 -23.78 -11.58
C ILE A 13 28.82 -24.72 -12.77
N SER A 14 27.82 -25.59 -12.69
CA SER A 14 27.32 -26.22 -13.91
C SER A 14 26.64 -25.13 -14.75
N PRO A 15 26.83 -25.10 -16.08
CA PRO A 15 26.01 -24.30 -16.96
C PRO A 15 24.63 -24.96 -17.00
N HIS A 16 23.81 -24.68 -15.99
CA HIS A 16 22.38 -24.89 -16.09
C HIS A 16 21.85 -23.85 -17.08
N ASP A 17 21.11 -24.34 -18.06
CA ASP A 17 20.68 -23.70 -19.29
C ASP A 17 20.74 -22.17 -19.33
N ALA A 18 21.51 -21.70 -20.30
CA ALA A 18 21.42 -20.34 -20.80
C ALA A 18 19.97 -20.10 -21.25
N ALA A 19 19.25 -19.30 -20.46
CA ALA A 19 18.16 -18.44 -20.88
C ALA A 19 17.28 -18.99 -22.03
N GLU A 20 16.32 -19.84 -21.69
CA GLU A 20 15.00 -19.69 -22.32
C GLU A 20 14.59 -18.23 -22.03
N GLY A 21 14.51 -17.44 -23.09
CA GLY A 21 14.00 -16.07 -23.01
C GLY A 21 12.70 -16.10 -22.22
N ILE A 22 12.60 -15.25 -21.21
CA ILE A 22 11.44 -15.19 -20.33
C ILE A 22 10.20 -15.05 -21.22
N ASP A 23 9.41 -16.11 -21.34
CA ASP A 23 8.14 -16.15 -22.09
C ASP A 23 7.04 -15.30 -21.40
N ALA A 24 7.46 -14.35 -20.56
CA ALA A 24 6.66 -13.43 -19.78
C ALA A 24 6.25 -12.18 -20.55
N LEU A 25 6.78 -11.95 -21.76
CA LEU A 25 6.43 -10.78 -22.58
C LEU A 25 5.76 -11.15 -23.90
N SER A 26 5.37 -12.40 -24.10
CA SER A 26 4.59 -12.79 -25.27
C SER A 26 3.14 -12.33 -25.11
N ILE A 27 2.75 -11.33 -25.90
CA ILE A 27 1.36 -10.93 -26.10
C ILE A 27 0.86 -11.75 -27.28
N THR A 28 0.08 -12.81 -27.02
CA THR A 28 -0.59 -13.52 -28.11
C THR A 28 -1.85 -12.72 -28.47
N THR A 29 -1.81 -12.08 -29.63
CA THR A 29 -2.98 -11.41 -30.21
C THR A 29 -3.85 -12.48 -30.86
N ASN A 30 -5.00 -12.78 -30.25
CA ASN A 30 -5.96 -13.69 -30.84
C ASN A 30 -6.60 -13.04 -32.09
N PRO A 31 -7.12 -13.82 -33.05
CA PRO A 31 -7.72 -13.31 -34.29
C PRO A 31 -8.90 -12.34 -34.09
N ASP A 32 -9.45 -12.26 -32.86
CA ASP A 32 -10.54 -11.38 -32.42
C ASP A 32 -10.06 -10.04 -31.82
N GLY A 33 -8.75 -9.77 -31.84
CA GLY A 33 -8.17 -8.54 -31.28
C GLY A 33 -7.98 -8.53 -29.76
N SER A 34 -8.33 -9.63 -29.07
CA SER A 34 -8.04 -9.80 -27.64
C SER A 34 -6.57 -10.14 -27.42
N GLN A 35 -5.90 -9.38 -26.55
CA GLN A 35 -4.52 -9.62 -26.12
C GLN A 35 -4.53 -10.56 -24.93
N GLU A 36 -4.02 -11.77 -25.09
CA GLU A 36 -3.84 -12.71 -23.98
C GLU A 36 -2.44 -12.48 -23.41
N TYR A 37 -2.38 -11.93 -22.20
CA TYR A 37 -1.10 -11.74 -21.50
C TYR A 37 -0.61 -13.08 -20.98
N SER A 38 0.68 -13.36 -21.16
CA SER A 38 1.34 -14.51 -20.52
C SER A 38 1.02 -14.53 -19.03
N VAL A 39 0.65 -15.70 -18.50
CA VAL A 39 0.36 -15.92 -17.06
C VAL A 39 1.49 -15.36 -16.19
N THR A 40 2.72 -15.42 -16.67
CA THR A 40 3.90 -14.86 -15.99
C THR A 40 3.85 -13.34 -15.87
N LEU A 41 3.34 -12.61 -16.87
CA LEU A 41 3.16 -11.15 -16.80
C LEU A 41 2.08 -10.77 -15.79
N GLN A 42 0.98 -11.53 -15.75
CA GLN A 42 -0.10 -11.31 -14.80
C GLN A 42 0.38 -11.54 -13.35
N VAL A 43 1.15 -12.60 -13.11
CA VAL A 43 1.76 -12.88 -11.80
C VAL A 43 2.75 -11.77 -11.42
N LEU A 44 3.59 -11.31 -12.35
CA LEU A 44 4.51 -10.20 -12.13
C LEU A 44 3.78 -8.91 -11.74
N ALA A 45 2.68 -8.59 -12.42
CA ALA A 45 1.86 -7.43 -12.11
C ALA A 45 1.23 -7.53 -10.71
N ILE A 46 0.72 -8.69 -10.32
CA ILE A 46 0.16 -8.93 -8.99
C ILE A 46 1.25 -8.79 -7.91
N MET A 47 2.41 -9.41 -8.09
CA MET A 47 3.54 -9.31 -7.15
C MET A 47 3.99 -7.85 -6.97
N THR A 48 4.03 -7.11 -8.07
CA THR A 48 4.34 -5.68 -8.04
C THR A 48 3.29 -4.92 -7.23
N ALA A 49 2.01 -5.11 -7.52
CA ALA A 49 0.92 -4.47 -6.79
C ALA A 49 0.94 -4.81 -5.29
N MET A 50 1.20 -6.07 -4.93
CA MET A 50 1.30 -6.53 -3.54
C MET A 50 2.40 -5.81 -2.74
N SER A 51 3.50 -5.41 -3.39
CA SER A 51 4.58 -4.67 -2.73
C SER A 51 4.18 -3.25 -2.29
N PHE A 52 3.22 -2.62 -2.98
CA PHE A 52 2.77 -1.27 -2.69
C PHE A 52 1.64 -1.22 -1.65
N ILE A 53 0.84 -2.29 -1.53
CA ILE A 53 -0.32 -2.34 -0.62
C ILE A 53 0.06 -1.97 0.82
N PRO A 54 1.13 -2.53 1.44
CA PRO A 54 1.48 -2.21 2.82
C PRO A 54 1.77 -0.72 3.02
N ALA A 55 2.52 -0.12 2.10
CA ALA A 55 2.86 1.30 2.15
C ALA A 55 1.62 2.17 1.97
N ALA A 56 0.72 1.82 1.04
CA ALA A 56 -0.52 2.54 0.80
C ALA A 56 -1.44 2.50 2.03
N VAL A 57 -1.62 1.33 2.65
CA VAL A 57 -2.43 1.18 3.86
C VAL A 57 -1.87 2.04 5.00
N ILE A 58 -0.56 2.02 5.20
CA ILE A 58 0.09 2.85 6.23
C ILE A 58 -0.20 4.34 5.99
N MET A 59 -0.09 4.82 4.76
CA MET A 59 -0.33 6.23 4.41
C MET A 59 -1.78 6.69 4.60
N MET A 60 -2.75 5.79 4.47
CA MET A 60 -4.18 6.09 4.67
C MET A 60 -4.63 6.07 6.14
N THR A 61 -3.70 5.85 7.09
CA THR A 61 -3.99 5.73 8.53
C THR A 61 -3.29 6.83 9.33
N SER A 62 -3.48 6.84 10.66
CA SER A 62 -2.78 7.74 11.57
C SER A 62 -1.27 7.49 11.69
N PHE A 63 -0.74 6.39 11.12
CA PHE A 63 0.63 5.94 11.32
C PHE A 63 1.67 7.02 10.98
N THR A 64 1.55 7.67 9.82
CA THR A 64 2.52 8.65 9.31
C THR A 64 2.72 9.81 10.28
N ARG A 65 1.64 10.32 10.88
CA ARG A 65 1.71 11.42 11.85
C ARG A 65 2.41 10.98 13.13
N ILE A 66 2.10 9.79 13.63
CA ILE A 66 2.67 9.25 14.88
C ILE A 66 4.17 9.03 14.73
N ILE A 67 4.61 8.34 13.67
CA ILE A 67 6.02 8.03 13.47
C ILE A 67 6.87 9.29 13.29
N ILE A 68 6.36 10.30 12.57
CA ILE A 68 7.06 11.58 12.39
C ILE A 68 7.19 12.32 13.72
N VAL A 69 6.12 12.43 14.50
CA VAL A 69 6.17 13.09 15.81
C VAL A 69 7.16 12.38 16.74
N LEU A 70 7.11 11.04 16.84
CA LEU A 70 8.04 10.28 17.66
C LEU A 70 9.49 10.42 17.17
N ALA A 71 9.72 10.47 15.86
CA ALA A 71 11.05 10.67 15.28
C ALA A 71 11.60 12.07 15.58
N ILE A 72 10.77 13.12 15.50
CA ILE A 72 11.14 14.50 15.86
C ILE A 72 11.44 14.58 17.36
N LEU A 73 10.60 13.97 18.21
CA LEU A 73 10.82 13.93 19.66
C LEU A 73 12.15 13.24 20.00
N ARG A 74 12.47 12.13 19.33
CA ARG A 74 13.77 11.45 19.49
C ARG A 74 14.94 12.38 19.16
N GLN A 75 14.83 13.18 18.11
CA GLN A 75 15.87 14.14 17.76
C GLN A 75 15.97 15.28 18.79
N ALA A 76 14.82 15.73 19.30
CA ALA A 76 14.75 16.85 20.24
C ALA A 76 15.35 16.52 21.61
N ILE A 77 15.27 15.27 22.08
CA ILE A 77 15.85 14.85 23.37
C ILE A 77 17.38 14.65 23.34
N GLY A 78 18.03 14.80 22.18
CA GLY A 78 19.49 14.75 22.05
C GLY A 78 20.13 13.39 22.35
N LEU A 79 19.34 12.33 22.50
CA LEU A 79 19.83 10.97 22.75
C LEU A 79 20.35 10.37 21.45
N GLN A 80 21.57 9.84 21.47
CA GLN A 80 22.12 9.10 20.34
C GLN A 80 21.42 7.73 20.24
N GLN A 81 20.67 7.53 19.15
CA GLN A 81 20.12 6.23 18.71
C GLN A 81 19.17 5.50 19.68
N SER A 82 18.88 6.07 20.84
CA SER A 82 17.84 5.60 21.77
C SER A 82 16.62 6.51 21.70
N PRO A 83 15.42 5.98 21.42
CA PRO A 83 15.08 4.58 21.14
C PRO A 83 15.38 4.14 19.69
N SER A 84 15.59 2.82 19.48
CA SER A 84 15.90 2.26 18.16
C SER A 84 14.74 2.45 17.17
N ASN A 85 15.04 2.48 15.86
CA ASN A 85 14.00 2.65 14.82
C ASN A 85 12.91 1.57 14.89
N GLN A 86 13.27 0.35 15.29
CA GLN A 86 12.31 -0.76 15.44
C GLN A 86 11.31 -0.49 16.58
N ILE A 87 11.75 0.12 17.68
CA ILE A 87 10.87 0.47 18.79
C ILE A 87 9.88 1.56 18.36
N LEU A 88 10.37 2.61 17.69
CA LEU A 88 9.50 3.68 17.18
C LEU A 88 8.45 3.14 16.21
N LEU A 89 8.85 2.25 15.30
CA LEU A 89 7.95 1.61 14.36
C LEU A 89 6.90 0.77 15.08
N GLY A 90 7.31 -0.06 16.04
CA GLY A 90 6.39 -0.88 16.85
C GLY A 90 5.39 -0.03 17.63
N MET A 91 5.87 1.01 18.33
CA MET A 91 5.01 1.94 19.06
C MET A 91 4.01 2.65 18.13
N SER A 92 4.48 3.09 16.96
CA SER A 92 3.62 3.77 15.98
C SER A 92 2.53 2.85 15.45
N LEU A 93 2.85 1.58 15.20
CA LEU A 93 1.88 0.59 14.73
C LEU A 93 0.83 0.28 15.80
N PHE A 94 1.22 0.04 17.05
CA PHE A 94 0.28 -0.21 18.14
C PHE A 94 -0.63 0.99 18.42
N LEU A 95 -0.09 2.20 18.44
CA LEU A 95 -0.89 3.42 18.58
C LEU A 95 -1.83 3.64 17.38
N THR A 96 -1.40 3.25 16.18
CA THR A 96 -2.26 3.28 14.99
C THR A 96 -3.43 2.33 15.15
N PHE A 97 -3.21 1.08 15.56
CA PHE A 97 -4.32 0.14 15.82
C PHE A 97 -5.27 0.65 16.90
N PHE A 98 -4.73 1.26 17.96
CA PHE A 98 -5.53 1.84 19.02
C PHE A 98 -6.42 2.99 18.54
N ILE A 99 -5.87 3.92 17.74
CA ILE A 99 -6.62 5.08 17.21
C ILE A 99 -7.59 4.66 16.10
N MET A 100 -7.20 3.71 15.25
CA MET A 100 -8.00 3.25 14.13
C MET A 100 -9.02 2.16 14.50
N ALA A 101 -9.04 1.68 15.74
CA ALA A 101 -9.99 0.66 16.23
C ALA A 101 -11.46 0.89 15.80
N PRO A 102 -12.06 2.09 15.93
CA PRO A 102 -13.46 2.31 15.49
C PRO A 102 -13.64 2.17 13.98
N ILE A 103 -12.63 2.56 13.19
CA ILE A 103 -12.66 2.46 11.72
C ILE A 103 -12.54 1.00 11.29
N PHE A 104 -11.63 0.24 11.91
CA PHE A 104 -11.52 -1.20 11.66
C PHE A 104 -12.77 -1.98 12.10
N GLY A 105 -13.42 -1.55 13.18
CA GLY A 105 -14.71 -2.09 13.60
C GLY A 105 -15.79 -1.92 12.52
N GLN A 106 -15.98 -0.69 12.04
CA GLN A 106 -16.93 -0.39 10.96
C GLN A 106 -16.63 -1.19 9.69
N ILE A 107 -15.37 -1.23 9.25
CA ILE A 107 -14.97 -2.04 8.09
C ILE A 107 -15.27 -3.52 8.31
N ASN A 108 -15.02 -4.04 9.51
CA ASN A 108 -15.31 -5.44 9.81
C ASN A 108 -16.81 -5.72 9.70
N ASP A 109 -17.64 -4.91 10.34
CA ASP A 109 -19.08 -5.15 10.44
C ASP A 109 -19.81 -4.91 9.11
N ASP A 110 -19.40 -3.87 8.36
CA ASP A 110 -20.09 -3.43 7.15
C ASP A 110 -19.54 -4.10 5.88
N ALA A 111 -18.27 -4.51 5.84
CA ALA A 111 -17.64 -5.07 4.64
C ALA A 111 -17.09 -6.49 4.84
N VAL A 112 -16.31 -6.76 5.89
CA VAL A 112 -15.64 -8.08 6.06
C VAL A 112 -16.64 -9.17 6.41
N GLN A 113 -17.51 -8.95 7.40
CA GLN A 113 -18.50 -9.94 7.83
C GLN A 113 -19.48 -10.29 6.70
N PRO A 114 -20.07 -9.33 5.96
CA PRO A 114 -21.00 -9.69 4.89
C PRO A 114 -20.28 -10.35 3.70
N TYR A 115 -19.03 -9.98 3.42
CA TYR A 115 -18.22 -10.65 2.38
C TYR A 115 -17.94 -12.11 2.74
N LEU A 116 -17.54 -12.40 3.99
CA LEU A 116 -17.31 -13.76 4.46
C LEU A 116 -18.60 -14.60 4.51
N ASN A 117 -19.75 -13.95 4.70
CA ASN A 117 -21.07 -14.59 4.65
C ASN A 117 -21.65 -14.65 3.21
N GLU A 118 -20.85 -14.37 2.18
CA GLU A 118 -21.23 -14.39 0.76
C GLU A 118 -22.41 -13.47 0.41
N LYS A 119 -22.67 -12.44 1.23
CA LYS A 119 -23.76 -11.47 1.03
C LYS A 119 -23.36 -10.30 0.13
N MET A 120 -22.08 -10.14 -0.18
CA MET A 120 -21.56 -9.10 -1.06
C MET A 120 -20.36 -9.60 -1.88
N THR A 121 -20.16 -8.98 -3.04
CA THR A 121 -18.99 -9.25 -3.88
C THR A 121 -17.73 -8.58 -3.33
N SER A 122 -16.54 -9.02 -3.76
CA SER A 122 -15.27 -8.38 -3.35
C SER A 122 -15.20 -6.90 -3.74
N ILE A 123 -15.85 -6.51 -4.84
CA ILE A 123 -15.88 -5.12 -5.32
C ILE A 123 -16.81 -4.26 -4.47
N GLU A 124 -18.00 -4.76 -4.10
CA GLU A 124 -18.90 -4.07 -3.17
C GLU A 124 -18.26 -3.93 -1.79
N ALA A 125 -17.64 -5.00 -1.28
CA ALA A 125 -16.93 -4.96 0.00
C ALA A 125 -15.87 -3.86 0.01
N LEU A 126 -15.11 -3.75 -1.08
CA LEU A 126 -14.10 -2.71 -1.24
C LEU A 126 -14.72 -1.30 -1.29
N ASN A 127 -15.89 -1.14 -1.92
CA ASN A 127 -16.55 0.16 -2.00
C ASN A 127 -17.13 0.59 -0.64
N VAL A 128 -17.74 -0.32 0.10
CA VAL A 128 -18.24 -0.06 1.47
C VAL A 128 -17.07 0.21 2.42
N ALA A 129 -16.01 -0.60 2.37
CA ALA A 129 -14.85 -0.44 3.26
C ALA A 129 -14.09 0.89 3.06
N LYS A 130 -14.19 1.50 1.88
CA LYS A 130 -13.57 2.80 1.59
C LYS A 130 -14.25 3.94 2.35
N GLU A 131 -15.57 3.92 2.53
CA GLU A 131 -16.30 5.03 3.14
C GLU A 131 -15.79 5.44 4.53
N PRO A 132 -15.62 4.54 5.51
CA PRO A 132 -15.15 4.93 6.84
C PRO A 132 -13.71 5.46 6.81
N ILE A 133 -12.85 4.91 5.92
CA ILE A 133 -11.47 5.41 5.72
C ILE A 133 -11.51 6.83 5.13
N LYS A 134 -12.39 7.07 4.15
CA LYS A 134 -12.58 8.39 3.53
C LYS A 134 -12.99 9.43 4.58
N THR A 135 -14.00 9.09 5.38
CA THR A 135 -14.52 9.96 6.45
C THR A 135 -13.43 10.27 7.49
N PHE A 136 -12.65 9.26 7.89
CA PHE A 136 -11.50 9.46 8.77
C PHE A 136 -10.50 10.46 8.18
N MET A 137 -10.06 10.27 6.93
CA MET A 137 -9.11 11.17 6.27
C MET A 137 -9.66 12.60 6.15
N LEU A 138 -10.91 12.75 5.71
CA LEU A 138 -11.55 14.06 5.56
C LEU A 138 -11.66 14.81 6.91
N SER A 139 -11.92 14.10 8.01
CA SER A 139 -11.96 14.71 9.35
C SER A 139 -10.62 15.29 9.80
N GLN A 140 -9.51 14.82 9.22
CA GLN A 140 -8.15 15.19 9.58
C GLN A 140 -7.48 16.10 8.53
N THR A 141 -8.09 16.24 7.35
CA THR A 141 -7.56 17.01 6.23
C THR A 141 -8.03 18.46 6.33
N ARG A 142 -7.12 19.41 6.12
CA ARG A 142 -7.51 20.82 6.09
C ARG A 142 -8.22 21.14 4.79
N ILE A 143 -9.31 21.92 4.88
CA ILE A 143 -10.11 22.32 3.71
C ILE A 143 -9.24 23.01 2.65
N LYS A 144 -8.31 23.88 3.07
CA LYS A 144 -7.38 24.56 2.17
C LYS A 144 -6.50 23.60 1.36
N ASP A 145 -5.99 22.55 1.99
CA ASP A 145 -5.12 21.58 1.34
C ASP A 145 -5.94 20.72 0.37
N LEU A 146 -7.14 20.30 0.79
CA LEU A 146 -8.10 19.61 -0.07
C LEU A 146 -8.46 20.42 -1.33
N GLU A 147 -8.80 21.71 -1.18
CA GLU A 147 -9.08 22.60 -2.30
C GLU A 147 -7.87 22.79 -3.23
N THR A 148 -6.67 22.86 -2.66
CA THR A 148 -5.44 23.03 -3.44
C THR A 148 -5.20 21.80 -4.32
N PHE A 149 -5.29 20.59 -3.74
CA PHE A 149 -5.13 19.35 -4.51
C PHE A 149 -6.28 19.13 -5.50
N ALA A 150 -7.51 19.53 -5.16
CA ALA A 150 -8.64 19.47 -6.07
C ALA A 150 -8.42 20.35 -7.31
N LYS A 151 -7.95 21.59 -7.12
CA LYS A 151 -7.58 22.51 -8.22
C LYS A 151 -6.46 21.95 -9.09
N ILE A 152 -5.42 21.37 -8.47
CA ILE A 152 -4.32 20.73 -9.20
C ILE A 152 -4.82 19.57 -10.06
N ALA A 153 -5.77 18.80 -9.56
CA ALA A 153 -6.38 17.68 -10.27
C ALA A 153 -7.46 18.10 -11.31
N GLY A 154 -7.71 19.40 -11.49
CA GLY A 154 -8.67 19.93 -12.47
C GLY A 154 -10.13 19.95 -11.98
N TYR A 155 -10.37 19.83 -10.67
CA TYR A 155 -11.70 19.97 -10.08
C TYR A 155 -11.93 21.42 -9.63
N ASP A 156 -12.70 22.18 -10.42
CA ASP A 156 -12.91 23.63 -10.17
C ASP A 156 -13.89 23.92 -9.03
N LYS A 157 -14.82 23.01 -8.72
CA LYS A 157 -15.78 23.12 -7.62
C LYS A 157 -16.05 21.75 -7.00
N LEU A 158 -15.70 21.59 -5.74
CA LEU A 158 -16.20 20.49 -4.91
C LEU A 158 -17.49 20.97 -4.25
N ASN A 159 -18.62 20.31 -4.53
CA ASN A 159 -19.91 20.67 -3.91
C ASN A 159 -19.94 20.28 -2.43
N ALA A 160 -19.34 19.13 -2.09
CA ALA A 160 -19.09 18.67 -0.73
C ALA A 160 -17.70 18.01 -0.63
N PRO A 161 -17.01 18.08 0.54
CA PRO A 161 -15.75 17.36 0.76
C PRO A 161 -15.88 15.84 0.52
N GLU A 162 -17.07 15.30 0.77
CA GLU A 162 -17.45 13.90 0.60
C GLU A 162 -17.48 13.44 -0.86
N ASP A 163 -17.61 14.35 -1.83
CA ASP A 163 -17.59 14.01 -3.26
C ASP A 163 -16.17 13.89 -3.81
N THR A 164 -15.16 14.24 -3.00
CA THR A 164 -13.78 14.31 -3.48
C THR A 164 -13.26 12.91 -3.82
N PRO A 165 -12.60 12.70 -4.98
CA PRO A 165 -11.98 11.43 -5.32
C PRO A 165 -10.85 11.04 -4.35
N PHE A 166 -10.70 9.75 -4.09
CA PHE A 166 -9.63 9.22 -3.23
C PHE A 166 -8.22 9.66 -3.67
N MET A 167 -8.00 9.76 -4.98
CA MET A 167 -6.72 10.19 -5.55
C MET A 167 -6.32 11.62 -5.14
N VAL A 168 -7.30 12.46 -4.77
CA VAL A 168 -7.08 13.83 -4.27
C VAL A 168 -7.02 13.87 -2.74
N ILE A 169 -7.87 13.08 -2.06
CA ILE A 169 -7.91 13.05 -0.59
C ILE A 169 -6.62 12.50 0.01
N ILE A 170 -6.08 11.40 -0.55
CA ILE A 170 -4.87 10.75 -0.02
C ILE A 170 -3.68 11.72 0.07
N PRO A 171 -3.27 12.42 -1.02
CA PRO A 171 -2.16 13.36 -0.92
C PRO A 171 -2.48 14.57 -0.02
N ALA A 172 -3.73 15.07 -0.02
CA ALA A 172 -4.13 16.18 0.84
C ALA A 172 -4.12 15.82 2.34
N PHE A 173 -4.37 14.55 2.69
CA PHE A 173 -4.32 14.05 4.07
C PHE A 173 -2.89 13.93 4.61
N VAL A 174 -1.92 13.62 3.74
CA VAL A 174 -0.52 13.39 4.13
C VAL A 174 0.23 14.71 4.33
N THR A 175 -0.18 15.80 3.67
CA THR A 175 0.39 17.14 3.81
C THR A 175 -0.05 17.85 5.08
#